data_AF-A0A5J4TB44-F1
#
_entry.id   AF-A0A5J4TB44-F1
#
_cell.length_a   1.000
_cell.length_b   1.000
_cell.length_c   1.000
_cell.angle_alpha   90.00
_cell.angle_beta   90.00
_cell.angle_gamma   90.00
#
_symmetry.space_group_name_H-M   'P 1'
#
loop_
_entity.id
_entity.type
_entity.pdbx_description
1 polymer ?
#
loop_
_entity_poly.entity_id
_entity_poly.type
_entity_poly.pdbx_seq_one_letter_code
_entity_poly.pdbx_strand_id
1 'polypeptide(L)'
;MKQEEQKKKEQEQKGQISKELKKEKEQQVKAQQESELKKRQRQTKAAQTKEIEPADEESKPKSKETIDDKYVKGVVKFSNISVRNIPKMDLIGKSDPYVVFEIGTDSQQTTVAKESLDYDYLNEEYQIAIDPQSKVSNGQVSVSVFDYDSFSKNDLVGTVNVDV
;
A
#
# COMPACT_ATOMS: atom_id res chain seq x y z
N MET A 1 48.08 -21.93 -20.81
CA MET A 1 48.37 -20.62 -20.17
C MET A 1 47.58 -19.46 -20.78
N LYS A 2 47.69 -19.12 -22.08
CA LYS A 2 47.03 -17.92 -22.65
C LYS A 2 45.48 -17.91 -22.63
N GLN A 3 44.81 -19.07 -22.79
CA GLN A 3 43.33 -19.14 -22.81
C GLN A 3 42.68 -18.99 -21.42
N GLU A 4 43.39 -19.36 -20.36
CA GLU A 4 42.89 -19.32 -18.98
C GLU A 4 42.93 -17.89 -18.42
N GLU A 5 43.96 -17.13 -18.81
CA GLU A 5 44.09 -15.70 -18.49
C GLU A 5 43.00 -14.85 -19.19
N GLN A 6 42.59 -15.23 -20.40
CA GLN A 6 41.48 -14.59 -21.12
C GLN A 6 40.13 -14.82 -20.43
N LYS A 7 39.83 -16.05 -19.98
CA LYS A 7 38.60 -16.35 -19.23
C LYS A 7 38.53 -15.59 -17.90
N LYS A 8 39.65 -15.45 -17.21
CA LYS A 8 39.73 -14.70 -15.95
C LYS A 8 39.46 -13.20 -16.16
N LYS A 9 40.05 -12.61 -17.21
CA LYS A 9 39.77 -11.21 -17.60
C LYS A 9 38.32 -10.99 -17.98
N GLU A 10 37.69 -11.93 -18.71
CA GLU A 10 36.27 -11.83 -19.09
C GLU A 10 35.33 -11.94 -17.87
N GLN A 11 35.65 -12.81 -16.90
CA GLN A 11 34.88 -12.93 -15.66
C GLN A 11 35.01 -11.68 -14.76
N GLU A 12 36.21 -11.12 -14.65
CA GLU A 12 36.44 -9.86 -13.93
C GLU A 12 35.68 -8.70 -14.58
N GLN A 13 35.66 -8.64 -15.91
CA GLN A 13 34.94 -7.62 -16.67
C GLN A 13 33.40 -7.76 -16.52
N LYS A 14 32.87 -9.00 -16.54
CA LYS A 14 31.45 -9.28 -16.23
C LYS A 14 31.07 -8.88 -14.80
N GLY A 15 31.98 -9.10 -13.84
CA GLY A 15 31.78 -8.69 -12.44
C GLY A 15 31.74 -7.17 -12.26
N GLN A 16 32.57 -6.43 -13.01
CA GLN A 16 32.57 -4.97 -12.99
C GLN A 16 31.28 -4.40 -13.60
N ILE A 17 30.86 -4.92 -14.77
CA ILE A 17 29.62 -4.50 -15.44
C ILE A 17 28.39 -4.78 -14.57
N SER A 18 28.34 -5.92 -13.87
CA SER A 18 27.22 -6.24 -12.97
C SER A 18 27.13 -5.29 -11.77
N LYS A 19 28.26 -4.85 -11.22
CA LYS A 19 28.30 -3.88 -10.11
C LYS A 19 27.85 -2.49 -10.57
N GLU A 20 28.23 -2.09 -11.77
CA GLU A 20 27.85 -0.80 -12.35
C GLU A 20 26.35 -0.75 -12.68
N LEU A 21 25.79 -1.80 -13.28
CA LEU A 21 24.35 -1.95 -13.52
C LEU A 21 23.51 -1.92 -12.24
N LYS A 22 23.99 -2.53 -11.15
CA LYS A 22 23.31 -2.47 -9.84
C LYS A 22 23.32 -1.05 -9.27
N LYS A 23 24.44 -0.35 -9.39
CA LYS A 23 24.59 1.03 -8.91
C LYS A 23 23.72 2.01 -9.70
N GLU A 24 23.60 1.85 -11.02
CA GLU A 24 22.69 2.65 -11.86
C GLU A 24 21.22 2.41 -11.51
N LYS A 25 20.81 1.15 -11.31
CA LYS A 25 19.44 0.83 -10.87
C LYS A 25 19.09 1.46 -9.51
N GLU A 26 20.00 1.39 -8.54
CA GLU A 26 19.80 2.04 -7.23
C GLU A 26 19.71 3.56 -7.33
N GLN A 27 20.51 4.19 -8.19
CA GLN A 27 20.44 5.63 -8.44
C GLN A 27 19.13 6.04 -9.12
N GLN A 28 18.62 5.25 -10.08
CA GLN A 28 17.33 5.50 -10.71
C GLN A 28 16.16 5.38 -9.73
N VAL A 29 16.17 4.36 -8.85
CA VAL A 29 15.13 4.19 -7.82
C VAL A 29 15.14 5.35 -6.83
N LYS A 30 16.32 5.79 -6.37
CA LYS A 30 16.43 6.95 -5.49
C LYS A 30 15.95 8.24 -6.15
N ALA A 31 16.31 8.47 -7.41
CA ALA A 31 15.86 9.65 -8.17
C ALA A 31 14.33 9.65 -8.37
N GLN A 32 13.73 8.49 -8.64
CA GLN A 32 12.28 8.36 -8.77
C GLN A 32 11.57 8.63 -7.43
N GLN A 33 12.04 8.04 -6.33
CA GLN A 33 11.49 8.27 -5.00
C GLN A 33 11.58 9.74 -4.57
N GLU A 34 12.70 10.41 -4.84
CA GLU A 34 12.87 11.83 -4.51
C GLU A 34 11.95 12.74 -5.36
N SER A 35 11.71 12.37 -6.62
CA SER A 35 10.80 13.11 -7.51
C SER A 35 9.33 13.01 -7.09
N GLU A 36 8.90 11.82 -6.62
CA GLU A 36 7.55 11.59 -6.08
C GLU A 36 7.34 12.33 -4.76
N LEU A 37 8.36 12.35 -3.88
CA LEU A 37 8.29 13.10 -2.62
C LEU A 37 8.17 14.62 -2.86
N LYS A 38 8.92 15.17 -3.83
CA LYS A 38 8.83 16.60 -4.20
C LYS A 38 7.48 16.96 -4.84
N LYS A 39 6.87 16.06 -5.61
CA LYS A 39 5.52 16.28 -6.17
C LYS A 39 4.45 16.31 -5.08
N ARG A 40 4.48 15.35 -4.13
CA ARG A 40 3.57 15.35 -2.96
C ARG A 40 3.71 16.62 -2.13
N GLN A 41 4.93 17.10 -1.88
CA GLN A 41 5.16 18.34 -1.12
C GLN A 41 4.70 19.61 -1.84
N ARG A 42 4.71 19.63 -3.19
CA ARG A 42 4.18 20.76 -3.97
C ARG A 42 2.65 20.78 -3.98
N GLN A 43 2.00 19.62 -4.01
CA GLN A 43 0.54 19.50 -3.96
C GLN A 43 -0.02 19.91 -2.59
N THR A 44 0.65 19.57 -1.48
CA THR A 44 0.21 19.99 -0.14
C THR A 44 0.38 21.49 0.11
N LYS A 45 1.36 22.14 -0.53
CA LYS A 45 1.61 23.59 -0.41
C LYS A 45 0.68 24.43 -1.29
N ALA A 46 0.28 23.92 -2.47
CA ALA A 46 -0.64 24.61 -3.37
C ALA A 46 -2.11 24.58 -2.90
N ALA A 47 -2.49 23.62 -2.05
CA ALA A 47 -3.82 23.54 -1.45
C ALA A 47 -4.04 24.53 -0.27
N GLN A 48 -3.03 25.30 0.14
CA GLN A 48 -3.08 26.23 1.28
C GLN A 48 -3.06 27.73 0.90
N THR A 49 -3.29 28.13 -0.36
CA THR A 49 -3.19 29.57 -0.77
C THR A 49 -4.37 30.13 -1.58
N LYS A 50 -5.60 29.67 -1.29
CA LYS A 50 -6.86 30.30 -1.68
C LYS A 50 -7.73 30.24 -0.42
N GLU A 51 -8.19 31.30 0.25
CA GLU A 51 -8.61 32.67 -0.08
C GLU A 51 -8.65 33.46 1.23
N ILE A 52 -8.26 34.76 1.27
CA ILE A 52 -8.94 35.88 2.00
C ILE A 52 -8.40 37.19 1.36
N GLU A 53 -9.18 38.13 0.81
CA GLU A 53 -10.01 39.22 1.40
C GLU A 53 -10.53 40.12 0.21
N PRO A 54 -11.54 41.03 0.34
CA PRO A 54 -12.10 41.60 1.58
C PRO A 54 -13.65 41.71 1.70
N ALA A 55 -14.07 41.96 2.94
CA ALA A 55 -15.24 42.72 3.46
C ALA A 55 -16.62 42.62 2.78
N ASP A 56 -17.64 42.16 3.53
CA ASP A 56 -18.81 42.95 3.97
C ASP A 56 -19.74 42.13 4.90
N GLU A 57 -20.66 42.83 5.57
CA GLU A 57 -21.35 42.55 6.83
C GLU A 57 -22.25 41.30 6.98
N GLU A 58 -22.57 41.04 8.25
CA GLU A 58 -23.84 40.52 8.80
C GLU A 58 -24.09 38.99 8.98
N SER A 59 -23.96 38.59 10.25
CA SER A 59 -24.93 37.78 11.01
C SER A 59 -25.25 36.33 10.59
N LYS A 60 -24.63 35.37 11.29
CA LYS A 60 -25.27 34.24 12.00
C LYS A 60 -24.18 33.30 12.54
N PRO A 61 -24.22 32.86 13.81
CA PRO A 61 -23.26 31.89 14.31
C PRO A 61 -23.55 30.55 13.62
N LYS A 62 -22.66 30.11 12.72
CA LYS A 62 -22.63 28.71 12.26
C LYS A 62 -22.25 27.87 13.47
N SER A 63 -23.23 27.16 14.02
CA SER A 63 -23.04 26.12 15.02
C SER A 63 -21.89 25.24 14.57
N LYS A 64 -20.82 25.19 15.37
CA LYS A 64 -19.89 24.06 15.33
C LYS A 64 -20.75 22.82 15.50
N GLU A 65 -20.89 22.00 14.47
CA GLU A 65 -21.38 20.64 14.64
C GLU A 65 -20.36 19.96 15.56
N THR A 66 -20.69 19.93 16.84
CA THR A 66 -20.01 19.12 17.83
C THR A 66 -20.20 17.70 17.36
N ILE A 67 -19.15 17.09 16.83
CA ILE A 67 -19.10 15.64 16.60
C ILE A 67 -19.52 15.02 17.92
N ASP A 68 -20.71 14.42 17.94
CA ASP A 68 -21.33 13.85 19.13
C ASP A 68 -20.28 13.08 19.94
N ASP A 69 -20.19 13.36 21.25
CA ASP A 69 -19.43 12.59 22.24
C ASP A 69 -19.85 11.10 22.33
N LYS A 70 -20.69 10.63 21.39
CA LYS A 70 -21.17 9.24 21.31
C LYS A 70 -20.14 8.26 20.75
N TYR A 71 -19.11 8.72 20.05
CA TYR A 71 -18.18 7.84 19.38
C TYR A 71 -16.94 7.58 20.23
N VAL A 72 -16.82 6.35 20.73
CA VAL A 72 -15.71 5.89 21.58
C VAL A 72 -14.65 5.22 20.71
N LYS A 73 -13.37 5.37 21.07
CA LYS A 73 -12.27 4.63 20.45
C LYS A 73 -12.53 3.12 20.54
N GLY A 74 -12.34 2.42 19.43
CA GLY A 74 -12.62 1.00 19.31
C GLY A 74 -11.47 0.23 18.68
N VAL A 75 -11.68 -1.07 18.49
CA VAL A 75 -10.77 -1.96 17.75
C VAL A 75 -11.61 -2.79 16.79
N VAL A 76 -11.25 -2.76 15.51
CA VAL A 76 -11.81 -3.65 14.49
C VAL A 76 -10.96 -4.92 14.46
N LYS A 77 -11.62 -6.07 14.65
CA LYS A 77 -10.99 -7.39 14.66
C LYS A 77 -11.39 -8.17 13.41
N PHE A 78 -10.40 -8.70 12.70
CA PHE A 78 -10.57 -9.56 11.53
C PHE A 78 -10.20 -11.00 11.91
N SER A 79 -11.13 -11.94 11.77
CA SER A 79 -10.94 -13.36 12.04
C SER A 79 -11.79 -14.20 11.08
N ASN A 80 -11.59 -15.52 11.06
CA ASN A 80 -12.35 -16.45 10.19
C ASN A 80 -12.26 -16.08 8.70
N ILE A 81 -11.07 -15.64 8.27
CA ILE A 81 -10.84 -15.12 6.92
C ILE A 81 -10.70 -16.29 5.95
N SER A 82 -11.38 -16.18 4.81
CA SER A 82 -11.30 -17.16 3.73
C SER A 82 -11.41 -16.47 2.38
N VAL A 83 -10.70 -17.01 1.38
CA VAL A 83 -10.82 -16.62 -0.03
C VAL A 83 -11.37 -17.79 -0.82
N ARG A 84 -12.22 -17.51 -1.80
CA ARG A 84 -12.89 -18.53 -2.62
C ARG A 84 -12.99 -18.11 -4.07
N ASN A 85 -12.86 -19.07 -4.98
CA ASN A 85 -12.99 -18.87 -6.42
C ASN A 85 -12.15 -17.69 -6.95
N ILE A 86 -10.93 -17.52 -6.43
CA ILE A 86 -10.00 -16.49 -6.91
C ILE A 86 -9.70 -16.78 -8.40
N PRO A 87 -9.76 -15.77 -9.29
CA PRO A 87 -9.34 -15.96 -10.68
C PRO A 87 -7.85 -16.27 -10.72
N LYS A 88 -7.45 -17.15 -11.64
CA LYS A 88 -6.04 -17.40 -11.89
C LYS A 88 -5.42 -16.17 -12.56
N MET A 89 -4.53 -15.46 -11.87
CA MET A 89 -3.81 -14.32 -12.44
C MET A 89 -2.47 -14.74 -13.06
N ASP A 90 -1.80 -15.74 -12.49
CA ASP A 90 -0.52 -16.23 -12.99
C ASP A 90 -0.58 -16.99 -14.31
N LEU A 91 0.44 -16.81 -15.16
CA LEU A 91 0.59 -17.57 -16.41
C LEU A 91 0.91 -19.06 -16.15
N ILE A 92 1.79 -19.32 -15.18
CA ILE A 92 2.23 -20.66 -14.78
C ILE A 92 1.85 -20.86 -13.31
N GLY A 93 1.10 -21.92 -13.00
CA GLY A 93 0.61 -22.18 -11.64
C GLY A 93 -0.83 -21.72 -11.42
N LYS A 94 -1.19 -21.51 -10.16
CA LYS A 94 -2.41 -20.84 -9.68
C LYS A 94 -1.97 -19.56 -8.96
N SER A 95 -2.92 -18.70 -8.62
CA SER A 95 -2.65 -17.52 -7.80
C SER A 95 -2.11 -17.85 -6.41
N ASP A 96 -1.39 -16.90 -5.85
CA ASP A 96 -0.85 -16.81 -4.51
C ASP A 96 -1.57 -15.73 -3.66
N PRO A 97 -2.87 -15.92 -3.29
CA PRO A 97 -3.66 -14.84 -2.72
C PRO A 97 -3.22 -14.44 -1.30
N TYR A 98 -3.35 -13.15 -1.00
CA TYR A 98 -3.34 -12.60 0.36
C TYR A 98 -4.34 -11.44 0.48
N VAL A 99 -4.81 -11.18 1.70
CA VAL A 99 -5.80 -10.15 2.01
C VAL A 99 -5.15 -9.02 2.79
N VAL A 100 -5.45 -7.77 2.41
CA VAL A 100 -5.02 -6.55 3.08
C VAL A 100 -6.24 -5.85 3.67
N PHE A 101 -6.15 -5.48 4.94
CA PHE A 101 -7.13 -4.69 5.68
C PHE A 101 -6.55 -3.31 5.94
N GLU A 102 -7.26 -2.25 5.55
CA GLU A 102 -6.79 -0.87 5.72
C GLU A 102 -7.88 -0.01 6.37
N ILE A 103 -7.48 0.79 7.37
CA ILE A 103 -8.33 1.79 8.03
C ILE A 103 -7.52 3.08 8.14
N GLY A 104 -7.86 4.08 7.33
CA GLY A 104 -7.12 5.33 7.28
C GLY A 104 -5.66 5.12 6.82
N THR A 105 -4.70 5.25 7.74
CA THR A 105 -3.27 5.02 7.48
C THR A 105 -2.76 3.68 7.99
N ASP A 106 -3.55 2.98 8.80
CA ASP A 106 -3.16 1.71 9.40
C ASP A 106 -3.56 0.57 8.47
N SER A 107 -2.66 -0.41 8.34
CA SER A 107 -2.90 -1.59 7.50
C SER A 107 -2.35 -2.85 8.16
N GLN A 108 -3.01 -3.97 7.88
CA GLN A 108 -2.59 -5.32 8.25
C GLN A 108 -2.82 -6.25 7.06
N GLN A 109 -2.09 -7.37 6.98
CA GLN A 109 -2.27 -8.34 5.90
C GLN A 109 -2.11 -9.79 6.37
N THR A 110 -2.79 -10.70 5.67
CA THR A 110 -2.65 -12.15 5.86
C THR A 110 -1.28 -12.65 5.44
N THR A 111 -0.98 -13.90 5.77
CA THR A 111 0.05 -14.64 5.05
C THR A 111 -0.34 -14.84 3.58
N VAL A 112 0.64 -15.20 2.74
CA VAL A 112 0.42 -15.55 1.34
C VAL A 112 0.08 -17.03 1.25
N ALA A 113 -1.09 -17.35 0.70
CA ALA A 113 -1.48 -18.72 0.39
C ALA A 113 -0.83 -19.12 -0.94
N LYS A 114 -0.07 -20.22 -0.96
CA LYS A 114 0.65 -20.64 -2.19
C LYS A 114 -0.23 -21.46 -3.12
N GLU A 115 -0.17 -21.18 -4.42
CA GLU A 115 -0.83 -21.87 -5.52
C GLU A 115 -2.28 -22.29 -5.20
N SER A 116 -3.09 -21.34 -4.72
CA SER A 116 -4.42 -21.59 -4.16
C SER A 116 -5.47 -20.64 -4.72
N LEU A 117 -6.60 -21.20 -5.18
CA LEU A 117 -7.78 -20.40 -5.58
C LEU A 117 -8.84 -20.32 -4.46
N ASP A 118 -8.72 -21.22 -3.48
CA ASP A 118 -9.54 -21.32 -2.29
C ASP A 118 -8.59 -21.57 -1.12
N TYR A 119 -8.63 -20.73 -0.09
CA TYR A 119 -7.76 -20.87 1.07
C TYR A 119 -8.40 -20.31 2.34
N ASP A 120 -8.06 -20.91 3.47
CA ASP A 120 -8.58 -20.55 4.79
C ASP A 120 -7.46 -20.10 5.73
N TYR A 121 -7.54 -18.85 6.20
CA TYR A 121 -6.61 -18.25 7.15
C TYR A 121 -7.14 -18.40 8.59
N LEU A 122 -7.64 -19.60 8.95
CA LEU A 122 -8.40 -19.82 10.21
C LEU A 122 -7.61 -19.52 11.49
N ASN A 123 -6.28 -19.56 11.40
CA ASN A 123 -5.38 -19.36 12.54
C ASN A 123 -4.81 -17.93 12.58
N GLU A 124 -5.27 -17.04 11.71
CA GLU A 124 -4.82 -15.67 11.62
C GLU A 124 -5.90 -14.72 12.16
N GLU A 125 -5.45 -13.72 12.93
CA GLU A 125 -6.30 -12.69 13.48
C GLU A 125 -5.57 -11.34 13.45
N TYR A 126 -6.29 -10.31 13.02
CA TYR A 126 -5.76 -8.96 12.89
C TYR A 126 -6.63 -7.98 13.64
N GLN A 127 -6.00 -6.94 14.19
CA GLN A 127 -6.68 -5.89 14.93
C GLN A 127 -6.13 -4.54 14.51
N ILE A 128 -7.03 -3.61 14.20
CA ILE A 128 -6.71 -2.21 13.88
C ILE A 128 -7.54 -1.32 14.81
N ALA A 129 -6.87 -0.43 15.53
CA ALA A 129 -7.53 0.53 16.41
C ALA A 129 -8.24 1.60 15.56
N ILE A 130 -9.45 1.98 15.95
CA ILE A 130 -10.21 3.04 15.30
C ILE A 130 -10.41 4.20 16.26
N ASP A 131 -10.05 5.39 15.80
CA ASP A 131 -10.40 6.65 16.44
C ASP A 131 -11.49 7.33 15.61
N PRO A 132 -12.75 7.34 16.07
CA PRO A 132 -13.85 7.92 15.30
C PRO A 132 -13.77 9.45 15.17
N GLN A 133 -12.91 10.12 15.95
CA GLN A 133 -12.60 11.53 15.74
C GLN A 133 -11.57 11.74 14.62
N SER A 134 -10.88 10.69 14.19
CA SER A 134 -9.96 10.74 13.07
C SER A 134 -10.74 10.86 11.76
N LYS A 135 -10.65 12.04 11.13
CA LYS A 135 -11.18 12.28 9.77
C LYS A 135 -10.51 11.43 8.68
N VAL A 136 -9.51 10.63 9.04
CA VAL A 136 -8.68 9.88 8.09
C VAL A 136 -9.31 8.54 7.71
N SER A 137 -10.02 7.90 8.64
CA SER A 137 -10.63 6.59 8.37
C SER A 137 -11.99 6.69 7.68
N ASN A 138 -12.67 7.84 7.75
CA ASN A 138 -14.07 8.01 7.33
C ASN A 138 -15.04 6.96 7.90
N GLY A 139 -14.65 6.22 8.95
CA GLY A 139 -15.41 5.08 9.46
C GLY A 139 -15.49 3.91 8.46
N GLN A 140 -14.52 3.76 7.56
CA GLN A 140 -14.51 2.68 6.56
C GLN A 140 -13.26 1.81 6.70
N VAL A 141 -13.47 0.51 6.44
CA VAL A 141 -12.42 -0.47 6.24
C VAL A 141 -12.35 -0.83 4.76
N SER A 142 -11.18 -0.72 4.16
CA SER A 142 -10.88 -1.31 2.86
C SER A 142 -10.38 -2.73 3.06
N VAL A 143 -10.98 -3.70 2.37
CA VAL A 143 -10.54 -5.08 2.31
C VAL A 143 -10.20 -5.40 0.87
N SER A 144 -8.93 -5.70 0.61
CA SER A 144 -8.42 -5.93 -0.73
C SER A 144 -7.72 -7.27 -0.82
N VAL A 145 -8.00 -8.04 -1.88
CA VAL A 145 -7.32 -9.30 -2.17
C VAL A 145 -6.33 -9.07 -3.29
N PHE A 146 -5.10 -9.53 -3.09
CA PHE A 146 -4.01 -9.42 -4.04
C PHE A 146 -3.44 -10.80 -4.36
N ASP A 147 -2.88 -10.93 -5.55
CA ASP A 147 -2.06 -12.06 -5.97
C ASP A 147 -0.58 -11.70 -5.78
N TYR A 148 0.15 -12.51 -5.02
CA TYR A 148 1.56 -12.24 -4.73
C TYR A 148 2.47 -12.65 -5.88
N ASP A 149 3.29 -11.70 -6.35
CA ASP A 149 4.23 -11.91 -7.43
C ASP A 149 5.68 -11.76 -6.95
N SER A 150 6.51 -12.77 -7.22
CA SER A 150 7.93 -12.74 -6.79
C SER A 150 8.81 -11.80 -7.61
N PHE A 151 8.45 -11.54 -8.87
CA PHE A 151 9.30 -10.81 -9.83
C PHE A 151 8.62 -9.60 -10.48
N SER A 152 7.36 -9.36 -10.15
CA SER A 152 6.52 -8.27 -10.65
C SER A 152 5.83 -7.54 -9.49
N LYS A 153 4.97 -6.58 -9.81
CA LYS A 153 4.07 -5.99 -8.81
C LYS A 153 2.91 -6.95 -8.60
N ASN A 154 2.49 -7.10 -7.35
CA ASN A 154 1.33 -7.90 -6.99
C ASN A 154 0.07 -7.40 -7.71
N ASP A 155 -0.72 -8.32 -8.23
CA ASP A 155 -1.94 -8.02 -8.97
C ASP A 155 -3.12 -7.85 -8.01
N LEU A 156 -3.89 -6.78 -8.18
CA LEU A 156 -5.13 -6.61 -7.43
C LEU A 156 -6.20 -7.54 -8.01
N VAL A 157 -6.73 -8.44 -7.18
CA VAL A 157 -7.85 -9.31 -7.54
C VAL A 157 -9.18 -8.58 -7.35
N GLY A 158 -9.35 -7.91 -6.21
CA GLY A 158 -10.58 -7.20 -5.89
C GLY A 158 -10.50 -6.41 -4.58
N THR A 159 -11.42 -5.46 -4.41
CA THR A 159 -11.49 -4.60 -3.23
C THR A 159 -12.95 -4.34 -2.85
N VAL A 160 -13.19 -4.18 -1.55
CA VAL A 160 -14.49 -3.79 -0.99
C VAL A 160 -14.27 -2.83 0.18
N ASN A 161 -15.13 -1.81 0.28
CA ASN A 161 -15.16 -0.91 1.43
C ASN A 161 -16.37 -1.24 2.30
N VAL A 162 -16.16 -1.32 3.61
CA VAL A 162 -17.18 -1.66 4.60
C VAL A 162 -17.22 -0.55 5.66
N ASP A 163 -18.39 0.02 5.91
CA ASP A 163 -18.61 0.97 7.00
C ASP A 163 -18.53 0.25 8.37
N VAL A 164 -17.86 0.86 9.35
CA VAL A 164 -17.64 0.33 10.71
C VAL A 164 -17.96 1.32 11.81
#